data_AF-A0A844ZES9-F1
#
_entry.id   AF-A0A844ZES9-F1
#
_cell.length_a   1.000
_cell.length_b   1.000
_cell.length_c   1.000
_cell.angle_alpha   90.00
_cell.angle_beta   90.00
_cell.angle_gamma   90.00
#
_symmetry.space_group_name_H-M   'P 1'
#
loop_
_entity.id
_entity.type
_entity.pdbx_description
1 polymer ?
#
loop_
_entity_poly.entity_id
_entity_poly.type
_entity_poly.pdbx_seq_one_letter_code
_entity_poly.pdbx_strand_id
1 'polypeptide(L)'
;METIWDWLTIFCFAGLVTLMLQRSSEEVLRDKLWHYAPPAVACAVANYVGNEGIHWLAGLILVGVIIYIFKVLKVEIPGGRS
;
A
#
# COMPACT_ATOMS: atom_id res chain seq x y z
N MET A 1 -9.90 15.69 -2.49
CA MET A 1 -9.26 15.36 -1.20
C MET A 1 -10.08 16.04 -0.12
N GLU A 2 -11.17 15.39 0.27
CA GLU A 2 -12.14 15.93 1.24
C GLU A 2 -12.05 15.22 2.60
N THR A 3 -11.53 14.00 2.66
CA THR A 3 -11.55 13.20 3.90
C THR A 3 -10.15 12.79 4.34
N ILE A 4 -10.03 12.37 5.61
CA ILE A 4 -8.80 11.77 6.14
C ILE A 4 -8.42 10.48 5.38
N TRP A 5 -9.40 9.78 4.80
CA TRP A 5 -9.18 8.56 4.03
C TRP A 5 -8.51 8.83 2.69
N ASP A 6 -8.83 9.96 2.05
CA ASP A 6 -8.13 10.39 0.83
C ASP A 6 -6.63 10.52 1.07
N TRP A 7 -6.24 11.22 2.13
CA TRP A 7 -4.83 11.41 2.49
C TRP A 7 -4.16 10.08 2.83
N LEU A 8 -4.77 9.26 3.69
CA LEU A 8 -4.21 7.97 4.12
C LEU A 8 -3.99 7.01 2.95
N THR A 9 -4.99 6.87 2.08
CA THR A 9 -4.91 5.98 0.92
C THR A 9 -3.94 6.50 -0.13
N ILE A 10 -3.86 7.81 -0.36
CA ILE A 10 -2.87 8.42 -1.25
C ILE A 10 -1.46 8.19 -0.72
N PHE A 11 -1.18 8.42 0.57
CA PHE A 11 0.14 8.16 1.14
C PHE A 11 0.54 6.68 1.01
N CYS A 12 -0.39 5.77 1.30
CA CYS A 12 -0.15 4.33 1.17
C CYS A 12 0.11 3.92 -0.28
N PHE A 13 -0.71 4.41 -1.22
CA PHE A 13 -0.56 4.14 -2.64
C PHE A 13 0.73 4.74 -3.22
N ALA A 14 1.05 5.98 -2.85
CA ALA A 14 2.29 6.63 -3.24
C ALA A 14 3.51 5.85 -2.75
N GLY A 15 3.52 5.43 -1.48
CA GLY A 15 4.58 4.59 -0.93
C GLY A 15 4.72 3.26 -1.67
N LEU A 16 3.59 2.64 -2.04
CA LEU A 16 3.58 1.40 -2.82
C LEU A 16 4.15 1.59 -4.23
N VAL A 17 3.76 2.66 -4.93
CA VAL A 17 4.29 3.00 -6.25
C VAL A 17 5.77 3.32 -6.18
N THR A 18 6.21 4.09 -5.17
CA THR A 18 7.63 4.37 -4.96
C THR A 18 8.42 3.09 -4.75
N LEU A 19 7.92 2.15 -3.94
CA LEU A 19 8.57 0.86 -3.72
C LEU A 19 8.63 0.00 -4.98
N MET A 20 7.54 -0.02 -5.76
CA MET A 20 7.50 -0.69 -7.05
C MET A 20 8.55 -0.13 -8.01
N LEU A 21 8.67 1.20 -8.08
CA LEU A 21 9.65 1.87 -8.94
C LEU A 21 11.09 1.56 -8.49
N GLN A 22 11.36 1.61 -7.18
CA GLN A 22 12.68 1.27 -6.63
C GLN A 22 13.10 -0.15 -7.02
N ARG A 23 12.21 -1.13 -6.83
CA ARG A 23 12.50 -2.54 -7.17
C ARG A 23 12.52 -2.82 -8.66
N SER A 24 11.78 -2.06 -9.45
CA SER A 24 11.85 -2.15 -10.91
C SER A 24 13.19 -1.66 -11.46
N SER A 25 13.94 -0.87 -10.69
CA SER A 25 15.28 -0.38 -11.04
C SER A 25 16.41 -1.24 -10.46
N GLU A 26 16.11 -2.30 -9.70
CA GLU A 26 17.12 -3.25 -9.21
C GLU A 26 17.58 -4.20 -10.33
N GLU A 27 18.87 -4.56 -10.35
CA GLU A 27 19.45 -5.47 -11.35
C GLU A 27 18.85 -6.89 -11.29
N VAL A 28 18.40 -7.32 -10.11
CA VAL A 28 17.72 -8.60 -9.90
C VAL A 28 16.28 -8.31 -9.52
N LEU A 29 15.35 -8.64 -10.43
CA LEU A 29 13.92 -8.43 -10.20
C LEU A 29 13.43 -9.34 -9.06
N ARG A 30 13.33 -8.80 -7.83
CA ARG A 30 12.84 -9.55 -6.65
C ARG A 30 11.35 -9.88 -6.74
N ASP A 31 10.56 -9.03 -7.40
CA ASP A 31 9.09 -9.15 -7.44
C ASP A 31 8.51 -8.96 -8.82
N LYS A 32 7.42 -9.70 -9.08
CA LYS A 32 6.59 -9.47 -10.26
C LYS A 32 5.69 -8.27 -10.04
N LEU A 33 5.50 -7.46 -11.08
CA LEU A 33 4.60 -6.30 -11.09
C LEU A 33 3.18 -6.63 -10.58
N TRP A 34 2.74 -7.87 -10.82
CA TRP A 34 1.41 -8.33 -10.41
C TRP A 34 1.20 -8.37 -8.88
N HIS A 35 2.26 -8.50 -8.06
CA HIS A 35 2.13 -8.46 -6.60
C HIS A 35 1.69 -7.09 -6.06
N TYR A 36 1.85 -6.03 -6.86
CA TYR A 36 1.50 -4.66 -6.50
C TYR A 36 0.04 -4.31 -6.84
N ALA A 37 -0.61 -5.08 -7.71
CA ALA A 37 -1.99 -4.83 -8.11
C ALA A 37 -3.01 -5.07 -6.97
N PRO A 38 -2.96 -6.18 -6.20
CA PRO A 38 -3.87 -6.39 -5.09
C PRO A 38 -3.88 -5.26 -4.04
N PRO A 39 -2.73 -4.81 -3.51
CA PRO A 39 -2.72 -3.71 -2.54
C PRO A 39 -3.11 -2.35 -3.17
N ALA A 40 -2.81 -2.12 -4.45
CA ALA A 40 -3.29 -0.95 -5.18
C ALA A 40 -4.82 -0.89 -5.25
N VAL A 41 -5.46 -2.00 -5.63
CA VAL A 41 -6.93 -2.12 -5.66
C VAL A 41 -7.51 -1.97 -4.26
N ALA A 42 -6.91 -2.60 -3.26
CA ALA A 42 -7.37 -2.50 -1.88
C ALA A 42 -7.28 -1.07 -1.32
N CYS A 43 -6.26 -0.27 -1.68
CA CYS A 43 -6.21 1.16 -1.36
C CYS A 43 -7.37 1.94 -2.00
N ALA A 44 -7.70 1.66 -3.26
CA ALA A 44 -8.83 2.29 -3.94
C ALA A 44 -10.17 1.93 -3.27
N VAL A 45 -10.35 0.65 -2.91
CA VAL A 45 -11.54 0.20 -2.17
C VAL A 45 -11.60 0.88 -0.80
N ALA A 46 -10.51 0.90 -0.03
CA ALA A 46 -10.45 1.55 1.28
C ALA A 46 -10.84 3.04 1.21
N ASN A 47 -10.42 3.74 0.16
CA ASN A 47 -10.79 5.13 -0.08
C ASN A 47 -12.31 5.26 -0.28
N TYR A 48 -12.86 4.44 -1.20
CA TYR A 48 -14.28 4.46 -1.52
C TYR A 48 -15.16 4.21 -0.28
N VAL A 49 -14.94 3.12 0.45
CA VAL A 49 -15.73 2.81 1.66
C VAL A 49 -15.48 3.81 2.81
N GLY A 50 -14.28 4.36 2.89
CA GLY A 50 -13.95 5.41 3.86
C GLY A 50 -14.73 6.70 3.60
N ASN A 51 -14.88 7.07 2.32
CA ASN A 51 -15.65 8.22 1.86
C ASN A 51 -17.16 8.00 1.94
N GLU A 52 -17.65 6.76 1.85
CA GLU A 52 -19.05 6.41 2.16
C GLU A 52 -19.39 6.45 3.66
N GLY A 53 -18.40 6.70 4.53
CA GLY A 53 -18.60 6.80 5.99
C GLY A 53 -18.41 5.47 6.75
N ILE A 54 -18.05 4.38 6.07
CA ILE A 54 -17.80 3.07 6.69
C ILE A 54 -16.35 3.00 7.17
N HIS A 55 -16.02 3.85 8.14
CA HIS A 55 -14.66 4.08 8.62
C HIS A 55 -13.97 2.83 9.20
N TRP A 56 -14.72 1.99 9.92
CA TRP A 56 -14.16 0.77 10.52
C TRP A 56 -13.67 -0.22 9.45
N LEU A 57 -14.41 -0.35 8.34
CA LEU A 57 -14.06 -1.24 7.24
C LEU A 57 -12.89 -0.67 6.43
N ALA A 58 -12.89 0.63 6.16
CA ALA A 58 -11.78 1.32 5.50
C ALA A 58 -10.47 1.15 6.29
N GLY A 59 -10.52 1.29 7.62
CA GLY A 59 -9.37 1.06 8.50
C GLY A 59 -8.88 -0.38 8.43
N LEU A 60 -9.79 -1.35 8.45
CA LEU A 60 -9.45 -2.77 8.36
C LEU A 60 -8.77 -3.12 7.03
N ILE A 61 -9.29 -2.59 5.91
CA ILE A 61 -8.69 -2.80 4.59
C ILE A 61 -7.28 -2.17 4.54
N LEU A 62 -7.13 -0.94 5.03
CA LEU A 62 -5.84 -0.25 5.03
C LEU A 62 -4.79 -0.98 5.88
N VAL A 63 -5.17 -1.48 7.06
CA VAL A 63 -4.29 -2.32 7.89
C VAL A 63 -3.93 -3.61 7.16
N GLY A 64 -4.89 -4.24 6.48
CA GLY A 64 -4.65 -5.42 5.64
C GLY A 64 -3.63 -5.15 4.51
N VAL A 65 -3.73 -3.99 3.85
CA VAL A 65 -2.77 -3.55 2.84
C VAL A 65 -1.38 -3.41 3.45
N ILE A 66 -1.25 -2.75 4.60
CA ILE A 66 0.03 -2.57 5.28
C ILE A 66 0.64 -3.94 5.63
N ILE A 67 -0.14 -4.86 6.20
CA ILE A 67 0.32 -6.22 6.52
C ILE A 67 0.77 -6.95 5.26
N TYR A 68 0.02 -6.86 4.17
CA TYR A 68 0.36 -7.49 2.89
C TYR A 68 1.69 -6.93 2.34
N ILE A 69 1.88 -5.61 2.39
CA ILE A 69 3.12 -4.96 1.98
C ILE A 69 4.30 -5.53 2.80
N PHE A 70 4.19 -5.61 4.12
CA PHE A 70 5.28 -6.15 4.96
C PHE A 70 5.51 -7.66 4.79
N LYS A 71 4.45 -8.47 4.64
CA LYS A 71 4.56 -9.94 4.57
C LYS A 71 4.87 -10.48 3.18
N VAL A 72 4.18 -9.95 2.16
CA VAL A 72 4.28 -10.43 0.78
C VAL A 72 5.34 -9.67 0.02
N LEU A 73 5.30 -8.33 0.06
CA LEU A 73 6.33 -7.51 -0.56
C LEU A 73 7.60 -7.47 0.29
N LYS A 74 7.63 -7.96 1.54
CA LYS A 74 8.86 -7.99 2.36
C LYS A 74 9.60 -6.64 2.36
N VAL A 75 8.87 -5.58 2.65
CA VAL A 75 9.45 -4.23 2.72
C VAL A 75 10.48 -4.18 3.84
N GLU A 76 11.75 -4.03 3.46
CA GLU A 76 12.85 -3.77 4.40
C GLU A 76 12.88 -2.26 4.66
N ILE A 77 12.57 -1.84 5.89
CA ILE A 77 12.66 -0.43 6.28
C ILE A 77 14.15 -0.05 6.25
N PRO A 78 14.57 0.96 5.47
CA PRO A 78 15.96 1.41 5.44
C PRO A 78 16.28 2.06 6.79
N GLY A 79 16.85 1.27 7.70
CA GLY A 79 17.09 1.65 9.11
C GLY A 79 17.02 0.49 10.10
N GLY A 80 16.49 -0.68 9.70
CA GLY A 80 16.35 -1.87 10.56
C GLY A 80 17.56 -2.81 10.62
N ARG A 81 18.77 -2.36 10.28
CA ARG A 81 19.99 -3.14 10.51
C ARG A 81 20.42 -2.96 11.97
N SER A 82 20.08 -3.95 12.80
CA SER A 82 20.94 -4.38 13.91
C SER A 82 21.61 -5.69 13.51
#